data_AF-A0A7J3E3S6-F1
#
_entry.id   AF-A0A7J3E3S6-F1
#
_cell.length_a   1.000
_cell.length_b   1.000
_cell.length_c   1.000
_cell.angle_alpha   90.00
_cell.angle_beta   90.00
_cell.angle_gamma   90.00
#
_symmetry.space_group_name_H-M   'P 1'
#
loop_
_entity.id
_entity.type
_entity.pdbx_description
1 polymer ?
#
loop_
_entity_poly.entity_id
_entity_poly.type
_entity_poly.pdbx_seq_one_letter_code
_entity_poly.pdbx_strand_id
1 'polypeptide(L)'
;MIPGMSMSIPEDLLKLQESKLKRFKVIIQSMTPKEREDPTIINSSRIRRIAKGAGVPESEVRELLKQYEQIKKITKMFSGKGQKGMIDMLKRFGKFSL
;
A
#
# COMPACT_ATOMS: atom_id res chain seq x y z
N MET A 1 24.60 4.05 7.18
CA MET A 1 24.09 4.30 5.82
C MET A 1 24.68 3.22 4.92
N ILE A 2 23.88 2.49 4.15
CA ILE A 2 24.40 1.47 3.22
C ILE A 2 24.72 2.18 1.89
N PRO A 3 25.99 2.23 1.45
CA PRO A 3 26.39 2.85 0.18
C PRO A 3 26.11 1.87 -0.97
N GLY A 4 25.56 2.36 -2.10
CA GLY A 4 25.38 1.56 -3.32
C GLY A 4 24.07 1.78 -4.09
N MET A 5 23.12 2.54 -3.53
CA MET A 5 21.89 2.91 -4.24
C MET A 5 21.90 4.41 -4.53
N SER A 6 22.84 4.85 -5.36
CA SER A 6 22.80 6.14 -6.06
C SER A 6 21.74 6.08 -7.17
N MET A 7 20.50 5.76 -6.82
CA MET A 7 19.37 6.20 -7.61
C MET A 7 19.00 7.54 -7.00
N SER A 8 19.39 8.61 -7.68
CA SER A 8 18.99 9.98 -7.39
C SER A 8 17.46 10.02 -7.30
N ILE A 9 16.88 9.77 -6.12
CA ILE A 9 15.48 10.08 -5.87
C ILE A 9 15.49 11.62 -5.81
N PRO A 10 14.93 12.31 -6.82
CA PRO A 10 14.93 13.76 -6.83
C PRO A 10 14.31 14.26 -5.54
N GLU A 11 14.90 15.29 -4.92
CA GLU A 11 14.37 15.84 -3.66
C GLU A 11 12.90 16.24 -3.77
N ASP A 12 12.46 16.67 -4.95
CA ASP A 12 11.06 16.98 -5.25
C ASP A 12 10.16 15.75 -5.16
N LEU A 13 10.64 14.58 -5.60
CA LEU A 13 9.95 13.30 -5.44
C LEU A 13 9.83 12.91 -3.96
N LEU A 14 10.85 13.16 -3.15
CA LEU A 14 10.80 12.94 -1.70
C LEU A 14 9.80 13.88 -1.01
N LYS A 15 9.83 15.19 -1.32
CA LYS A 15 8.91 16.20 -0.77
C LYS A 15 7.45 15.95 -1.16
N LEU A 16 7.21 15.54 -2.42
CA LEU A 16 5.89 15.13 -2.89
C LEU A 16 5.37 13.90 -2.13
N GLN A 17 6.26 12.93 -1.84
CA GLN A 17 5.90 11.76 -1.02
C GLN A 17 5.57 12.15 0.42
N GLU A 18 6.36 13.00 1.07
CA GLU A 18 6.07 13.48 2.43
C GLU A 18 4.71 14.18 2.53
N SER A 19 4.41 15.05 1.58
CA SER A 19 3.14 15.77 1.53
C SER A 19 1.96 14.81 1.37
N LYS A 20 2.08 13.79 0.51
CA LYS A 20 1.05 12.74 0.36
C LYS A 20 0.90 11.90 1.62
N LEU A 21 2.00 11.51 2.26
CA LEU A 21 1.97 10.74 3.51
C LEU A 21 1.28 11.51 4.63
N LYS A 22 1.52 12.81 4.74
CA LYS A 22 0.82 13.68 5.71
C LYS A 22 -0.69 13.68 5.47
N ARG A 23 -1.14 13.78 4.21
CA ARG A 23 -2.57 13.72 3.89
C ARG A 23 -3.18 12.36 4.22
N PHE A 24 -2.51 11.28 3.85
CA PHE A 24 -2.96 9.92 4.19
C PHE A 24 -3.08 9.70 5.68
N LYS A 25 -2.13 10.23 6.48
CA LYS A 25 -2.22 10.18 7.94
C LYS A 25 -3.51 10.81 8.46
N VAL A 26 -3.87 12.00 7.97
CA VAL A 26 -5.10 12.71 8.37
C VAL A 26 -6.36 11.93 7.94
N ILE A 27 -6.34 11.34 6.73
CA ILE A 27 -7.43 10.49 6.23
C ILE A 27 -7.63 9.27 7.14
N ILE A 28 -6.55 8.56 7.48
CA ILE A 28 -6.59 7.37 8.35
C ILE A 28 -7.06 7.75 9.76
N GLN A 29 -6.63 8.90 10.29
CA GLN A 29 -7.09 9.40 11.57
C GLN A 29 -8.60 9.69 11.61
N SER A 30 -9.20 10.03 10.46
CA SER A 30 -10.64 10.27 10.32
C SER A 30 -11.49 8.98 10.19
N MET A 31 -10.84 7.83 10.03
CA MET A 31 -11.48 6.51 10.04
C MET A 31 -11.79 6.05 11.47
N THR A 32 -12.83 5.25 11.61
CA THR A 32 -13.12 4.49 12.85
C THR A 32 -12.15 3.30 13.01
N PRO A 33 -11.95 2.76 14.22
CA PRO A 33 -11.09 1.58 14.43
C PRO A 33 -11.44 0.40 13.51
N LYS A 34 -12.73 0.09 13.38
CA LYS A 34 -13.23 -0.98 12.49
C LYS A 34 -12.84 -0.77 11.03
N GLU A 35 -12.90 0.47 10.55
CA GLU A 35 -12.52 0.82 9.16
C GLU A 35 -11.00 0.75 8.94
N ARG A 36 -10.18 0.96 9.98
CA ARG A 36 -8.72 0.82 9.90
C ARG A 36 -8.28 -0.64 9.92
N GLU A 37 -8.95 -1.44 10.74
CA GLU A 37 -8.75 -2.89 10.81
C GLU A 37 -9.16 -3.56 9.49
N ASP A 38 -10.30 -3.16 8.94
CA ASP A 38 -10.81 -3.67 7.67
C ASP A 38 -11.24 -2.54 6.73
N PRO A 39 -10.37 -2.11 5.81
CA PRO A 39 -10.73 -1.12 4.80
C PRO A 39 -11.79 -1.59 3.78
N THR A 40 -12.13 -2.88 3.73
CA THR A 40 -13.11 -3.41 2.75
C THR A 40 -14.54 -3.02 3.06
N ILE A 41 -14.85 -2.65 4.31
CA ILE A 41 -16.19 -2.16 4.70
C ILE A 41 -16.44 -0.70 4.30
N ILE A 42 -15.44 0.00 3.74
CA ILE A 42 -15.52 1.42 3.39
C ILE A 42 -16.31 1.58 2.07
N ASN A 43 -17.59 1.92 2.21
CA ASN A 43 -18.49 2.24 1.10
C ASN A 43 -18.54 3.77 0.81
N SER A 44 -19.34 4.18 -0.17
CA SER A 44 -19.45 5.59 -0.57
C SER A 44 -19.90 6.53 0.55
N SER A 45 -20.80 6.08 1.44
CA SER A 45 -21.23 6.88 2.59
C SER A 45 -20.09 7.10 3.58
N ARG A 46 -19.29 6.06 3.85
CA ARG A 46 -18.11 6.16 4.72
C ARG A 46 -17.02 7.02 4.11
N ILE A 47 -16.78 6.90 2.80
CA ILE A 47 -15.85 7.76 2.06
C ILE A 47 -16.21 9.23 2.24
N ARG A 48 -17.48 9.60 2.06
CA ARG A 48 -17.95 10.98 2.26
C ARG A 48 -17.72 11.46 3.69
N ARG A 49 -18.01 10.63 4.70
CA ARG A 49 -17.77 10.94 6.11
C ARG A 49 -16.28 11.17 6.39
N ILE A 50 -15.41 10.27 5.93
CA ILE A 50 -13.97 10.33 6.12
C ILE A 50 -13.39 11.57 5.43
N ALA A 51 -13.77 11.81 4.17
CA ALA A 51 -13.35 12.96 3.39
C ALA A 51 -13.71 14.28 4.09
N LYS A 52 -14.96 14.40 4.57
CA LYS A 52 -15.41 15.55 5.36
C LYS A 52 -14.64 15.73 6.67
N GLY A 53 -14.36 14.63 7.39
CA GLY A 53 -13.58 14.67 8.63
C GLY A 53 -12.11 15.03 8.43
N ALA A 54 -11.53 14.63 7.30
CA ALA A 54 -10.15 14.89 6.93
C ALA A 54 -9.94 16.23 6.19
N GLY A 55 -11.01 16.89 5.74
CA GLY A 55 -10.93 18.12 4.96
C GLY A 55 -10.36 17.93 3.55
N VAL A 56 -10.59 16.76 2.93
CA VAL A 56 -10.05 16.39 1.61
C VAL A 56 -11.19 15.96 0.67
N PRO A 57 -10.99 15.95 -0.66
CA PRO A 57 -11.99 15.42 -1.58
C PRO A 57 -12.13 13.89 -1.46
N GLU A 58 -13.31 13.37 -1.82
CA GLU A 58 -13.58 11.91 -1.82
C GLU A 58 -12.60 11.11 -2.71
N SER A 59 -12.02 11.75 -3.73
CA SER A 59 -11.02 11.14 -4.62
C SER A 59 -9.73 10.76 -3.90
N GLU A 60 -9.26 11.57 -2.95
CA GLU A 60 -8.04 11.28 -2.18
C GLU A 60 -8.24 10.07 -1.26
N VAL A 61 -9.43 9.92 -0.69
CA VAL A 61 -9.78 8.72 0.10
C VAL A 61 -9.80 7.48 -0.80
N ARG A 62 -10.34 7.59 -2.03
CA ARG A 62 -10.33 6.48 -3.00
C ARG A 62 -8.92 6.12 -3.47
N GLU A 63 -8.03 7.11 -3.64
CA GLU A 63 -6.61 6.88 -3.96
C GLU A 63 -5.93 6.06 -2.85
N LEU A 64 -6.13 6.45 -1.59
CA LEU A 64 -5.60 5.72 -0.43
C LEU A 64 -6.08 4.25 -0.43
N LEU A 65 -7.38 4.02 -0.63
CA LEU A 65 -7.95 2.67 -0.65
C LEU A 65 -7.38 1.82 -1.79
N LYS A 66 -7.18 2.42 -2.98
CA LYS A 66 -6.54 1.73 -4.11
C LYS A 66 -5.10 1.32 -3.79
N GLN A 67 -4.32 2.21 -3.18
CA GLN A 67 -2.94 1.92 -2.79
C GLN A 67 -2.88 0.83 -1.72
N TYR A 68 -3.79 0.87 -0.74
CA TYR A 68 -3.92 -0.19 0.25
C TYR A 68 -4.19 -1.55 -0.41
N GLU A 69 -5.13 -1.63 -1.35
CA GLU A 69 -5.43 -2.88 -2.06
C GLU A 69 -4.25 -3.38 -2.91
N GLN A 70 -3.46 -2.49 -3.51
CA GLN A 70 -2.23 -2.87 -4.21
C GLN A 70 -1.21 -3.48 -3.26
N ILE A 71 -0.96 -2.83 -2.12
CA ILE A 71 -0.01 -3.34 -1.10
C ILE A 71 -0.52 -4.66 -0.54
N LYS A 72 -1.81 -4.78 -0.21
CA LYS A 72 -2.43 -6.01 0.28
C LYS A 72 -2.26 -7.17 -0.70
N LYS A 73 -2.43 -6.94 -2.00
CA LYS A 73 -2.18 -7.95 -3.05
C LYS A 73 -0.72 -8.40 -3.05
N ILE A 74 0.21 -7.45 -3.00
CA ILE A 74 1.65 -7.72 -2.92
C ILE A 74 1.94 -8.54 -1.66
N THR A 75 1.56 -8.06 -0.48
CA THR A 75 1.77 -8.76 0.80
C THR A 75 1.20 -10.17 0.78
N LYS A 76 0.02 -10.40 0.17
CA LYS A 76 -0.60 -11.72 0.01
C LYS A 76 0.15 -12.64 -0.97
N MET A 77 0.75 -12.09 -2.02
CA MET A 77 1.63 -12.87 -2.90
C MET A 77 2.88 -13.34 -2.13
N PHE A 78 3.43 -12.47 -1.28
CA PHE A 78 4.61 -12.78 -0.47
C PHE A 78 4.30 -13.65 0.75
N SER A 79 3.10 -13.57 1.34
CA SER A 79 2.70 -14.40 2.49
C SER A 79 2.01 -15.71 2.05
N GLY A 80 2.72 -16.82 2.22
CA GLY A 80 2.13 -18.17 2.31
C GLY A 80 2.05 -19.02 1.04
N LYS A 81 1.83 -18.45 -0.16
CA LYS A 81 1.73 -19.23 -1.42
C LYS A 81 2.70 -18.82 -2.54
N GLY A 82 3.03 -17.54 -2.69
CA GLY A 82 3.98 -17.12 -3.74
C GLY A 82 5.41 -17.52 -3.43
N GLN A 83 5.82 -17.50 -2.15
CA GLN A 83 7.14 -17.95 -1.75
C GLN A 83 7.31 -19.47 -1.92
N LYS A 84 6.31 -20.28 -1.55
CA LYS A 84 6.31 -21.73 -1.82
C LYS A 84 6.26 -22.05 -3.31
N GLY A 85 5.41 -21.38 -4.08
CA GLY A 85 5.35 -21.57 -5.54
C GLY A 85 6.65 -21.17 -6.26
N MET A 86 7.31 -20.10 -5.81
CA MET A 86 8.61 -19.68 -6.31
C MET A 86 9.73 -20.65 -5.89
N ILE A 87 9.70 -21.17 -4.65
CA ILE A 87 10.62 -22.20 -4.17
C ILE A 87 10.41 -23.53 -4.94
N ASP A 88 9.16 -23.92 -5.19
CA ASP A 88 8.84 -25.14 -5.94
C ASP A 88 9.19 -25.01 -7.42
N MET A 89 9.04 -23.82 -8.01
CA MET A 89 9.52 -23.51 -9.36
C MET A 89 11.05 -23.55 -9.43
N LEU A 90 11.76 -22.93 -8.48
CA LEU A 90 13.23 -22.99 -8.39
C LEU A 90 13.74 -24.42 -8.19
N LYS A 91 13.06 -25.24 -7.38
CA LYS A 91 13.36 -26.67 -7.21
C LYS A 91 13.11 -27.49 -8.47
N ARG A 92 12.10 -27.15 -9.28
CA ARG A 92 11.83 -27.78 -10.57
C ARG A 92 12.85 -27.39 -11.63
N PHE A 93 13.29 -26.13 -11.66
CA PHE A 93 14.32 -25.65 -12.59
C PHE A 93 15.73 -26.16 -12.23
N GLY A 94 16.07 -26.25 -10.94
CA GLY A 94 17.35 -26.81 -10.48
C GLY A 94 17.48 -28.33 -10.64
N LYS A 95 16.41 -29.04 -11.01
CA LYS A 95 16.43 -30.49 -11.30
C LYS A 95 16.77 -30.84 -12.75
N PHE A 96 16.92 -29.84 -13.63
CA PHE A 96 17.26 -30.03 -15.05
C PHE A 96 18.76 -29.79 -15.37
N SER A 97 19.61 -29.60 -14.36
CA SER A 97 21.05 -29.39 -14.53
C SER A 97 21.93 -30.55 -14.04
N LEU A 98 21.45 -31.79 -14.12
CA LEU A 98 22.25 -33.02 -14.01
C LEU A 98 21.91 -33.96 -15.16
#